data_AF-A0A061GEL3-F1
#
_entry.id   AF-A0A061GEL3-F1
#
_cell.length_a   1.000
_cell.length_b   1.000
_cell.length_c   1.000
_cell.angle_alpha   90.00
_cell.angle_beta   90.00
_cell.angle_gamma   90.00
#
_symmetry.space_group_name_H-M   'P 1'
#
loop_
_entity.id
_entity.type
_entity.pdbx_description
1 polymer ?
#
loop_
_entity_poly.entity_id
_entity_poly.type
_entity_poly.pdbx_seq_one_letter_code
_entity_poly.pdbx_strand_id
1 'polypeptide(L)'
;MAEKEGGIVKKGHDEGMKMATTLLEEFGLPKGLLPLADVIEVGFVRNTGFMWIVQKNKVEHNFKLISKLVSYATEITGFVDKKRIKKLKGVKAKELMLWPPVNEIVADDPPTGKIHFKSLAGVTKTFPAEAFDAGQ
;
A
#
# COMPACT_ATOMS: atom_id res chain seq x y z
N MET A 1 -16.89 -3.47 -10.25
CA MET A 1 -16.89 -4.82 -10.87
C MET A 1 -16.03 -4.87 -12.12
N ALA A 2 -16.16 -3.92 -13.06
CA ALA A 2 -15.31 -3.87 -14.27
C ALA A 2 -13.79 -3.85 -13.99
N GLU A 3 -13.32 -3.11 -12.99
CA GLU A 3 -11.88 -3.02 -12.68
C GLU A 3 -11.24 -4.34 -12.21
N LYS A 4 -12.04 -5.32 -11.75
CA LYS A 4 -11.55 -6.64 -11.28
C LYS A 4 -11.53 -7.69 -12.39
N GLU A 5 -12.05 -7.38 -13.58
CA GLU A 5 -12.16 -8.33 -14.68
C GLU A 5 -10.78 -8.84 -15.12
N GLY A 6 -10.65 -10.16 -15.29
CA GLY A 6 -9.38 -10.81 -15.61
C GLY A 6 -8.37 -10.82 -14.47
N GLY A 7 -8.78 -10.48 -13.24
CA GLY A 7 -7.91 -10.45 -12.08
C GLY A 7 -7.55 -11.84 -11.55
N ILE A 8 -6.27 -12.03 -11.22
CA ILE A 8 -5.82 -13.16 -10.43
C ILE A 8 -6.17 -12.86 -8.98
N VAL A 9 -6.79 -13.82 -8.28
CA VAL A 9 -7.24 -13.66 -6.89
C VAL A 9 -6.65 -14.74 -6.02
N LYS A 10 -6.07 -14.35 -4.89
CA LYS A 10 -5.59 -15.22 -3.82
C LYS A 10 -6.42 -14.99 -2.58
N LYS A 11 -6.96 -16.07 -2.02
CA LYS A 11 -7.85 -16.06 -0.84
C LYS A 11 -7.13 -16.59 0.38
N GLY A 12 -7.53 -16.09 1.55
CA GLY A 12 -6.93 -16.45 2.83
C GLY A 12 -5.67 -15.65 3.15
N HIS A 13 -5.32 -15.64 4.43
CA HIS A 13 -4.27 -14.77 4.96
C HIS A 13 -2.92 -15.02 4.28
N ASP A 14 -2.45 -16.26 4.29
CA ASP A 14 -1.09 -16.60 3.86
C ASP A 14 -0.87 -16.36 2.36
N GLU A 15 -1.77 -16.87 1.50
CA GLU A 15 -1.69 -16.70 0.06
C GLU A 15 -1.91 -15.24 -0.36
N GLY A 16 -2.80 -14.52 0.33
CA GLY A 16 -3.05 -13.10 0.11
C GLY A 16 -1.82 -12.26 0.47
N MET A 17 -1.22 -12.47 1.64
CA MET A 17 0.01 -11.80 2.08
C MET A 17 1.14 -12.06 1.09
N LYS A 18 1.35 -13.33 0.70
CA LYS A 18 2.36 -13.70 -0.29
C LYS A 18 2.16 -12.96 -1.61
N MET A 19 0.93 -12.87 -2.10
CA MET A 19 0.61 -12.12 -3.32
C MET A 19 0.91 -10.63 -3.17
N ALA A 20 0.46 -9.99 -2.08
CA ALA A 20 0.68 -8.57 -1.83
C ALA A 20 2.18 -8.23 -1.77
N THR A 21 2.96 -9.00 -1.02
CA THR A 21 4.42 -8.80 -0.92
C THR A 21 5.12 -9.02 -2.25
N THR A 22 4.73 -10.04 -3.02
CA THR A 22 5.28 -10.30 -4.36
C THR A 22 5.00 -9.14 -5.30
N LEU A 23 3.79 -8.58 -5.29
CA LEU A 23 3.44 -7.42 -6.11
C LEU A 23 4.28 -6.20 -5.73
N LEU A 24 4.43 -5.91 -4.43
CA LEU A 24 5.27 -4.79 -3.99
C LEU A 24 6.71 -4.95 -4.49
N GLU A 25 7.29 -6.14 -4.33
CA GLU A 25 8.65 -6.45 -4.80
C GLU A 25 8.78 -6.36 -6.32
N GLU A 26 7.84 -6.95 -7.07
CA GLU A 26 7.82 -6.93 -8.54
C GLU A 26 7.78 -5.50 -9.09
N PHE A 27 7.02 -4.62 -8.45
CA PHE A 27 6.91 -3.22 -8.83
C PHE A 27 7.95 -2.33 -8.15
N GLY A 28 8.91 -2.88 -7.41
CA GLY A 28 10.02 -2.12 -6.82
C GLY A 28 9.61 -1.19 -5.67
N LEU A 29 8.60 -1.59 -4.90
CA LEU A 29 8.12 -0.92 -3.70
C LEU A 29 8.58 -1.67 -2.44
N PRO A 30 8.75 -0.99 -1.29
CA PRO A 30 9.13 -1.64 -0.03
C PRO A 30 8.13 -2.71 0.40
N LYS A 31 8.63 -3.88 0.82
CA LYS A 31 7.79 -5.05 1.13
C LYS A 31 6.92 -4.89 2.37
N GLY A 32 7.26 -3.96 3.27
CA GLY A 32 6.50 -3.63 4.48
C GLY A 32 5.50 -2.48 4.31
N LEU A 33 5.29 -1.97 3.09
CA LEU A 33 4.42 -0.82 2.81
C LEU A 33 2.94 -1.08 3.17
N LEU A 34 2.52 -2.34 3.13
CA LEU A 34 1.16 -2.80 3.41
C LEU A 34 1.19 -3.83 4.57
N PRO A 35 1.21 -3.38 5.83
CA PRO A 35 1.11 -4.22 7.02
C PRO A 35 -0.34 -4.71 7.22
N LEU A 36 -0.75 -5.67 6.40
CA LEU A 36 -2.10 -6.25 6.43
C LEU A 36 -2.25 -7.27 7.57
N ALA A 37 -3.49 -7.46 8.05
CA ALA A 37 -3.84 -8.50 9.03
C ALA A 37 -5.18 -9.14 8.67
N ASP A 38 -5.38 -10.40 9.02
CA ASP A 38 -6.64 -11.13 8.75
C ASP A 38 -7.16 -10.96 7.30
N VAL A 39 -6.24 -11.02 6.34
CA VAL A 39 -6.53 -10.90 4.90
C VAL A 39 -7.51 -12.00 4.46
N ILE A 40 -8.58 -11.56 3.80
CA ILE A 40 -9.62 -12.40 3.21
C ILE A 40 -9.26 -12.71 1.75
N GLU A 41 -8.90 -11.69 0.99
CA GLU A 41 -8.41 -11.86 -0.38
C GLU A 41 -7.50 -10.70 -0.83
N VAL A 42 -6.61 -11.02 -1.77
CA VAL A 42 -5.85 -10.06 -2.55
C VAL A 42 -6.06 -10.39 -4.01
N GLY A 43 -6.27 -9.37 -4.83
CA GLY A 43 -6.39 -9.55 -6.26
C GLY A 43 -5.63 -8.52 -7.07
N PHE A 44 -5.27 -8.92 -8.28
CA PHE A 44 -4.48 -8.10 -9.19
C PHE A 44 -4.83 -8.38 -10.65
N VAL A 45 -5.06 -7.31 -11.40
CA VAL A 45 -5.25 -7.35 -12.85
C VAL A 45 -3.97 -6.92 -13.54
N ARG A 46 -3.24 -7.88 -14.11
CA ARG A 46 -1.94 -7.68 -14.76
C ARG A 46 -1.96 -6.57 -15.83
N ASN A 47 -3.01 -6.54 -16.65
CA ASN A 47 -3.11 -5.65 -17.81
C ASN A 47 -3.31 -4.18 -17.41
N THR A 48 -4.05 -3.91 -16.34
CA THR A 48 -4.39 -2.54 -15.91
C THR A 48 -3.54 -2.06 -14.74
N GLY A 49 -2.89 -2.97 -14.02
CA GLY A 49 -2.22 -2.69 -12.76
C GLY A 49 -3.19 -2.55 -11.58
N PHE A 50 -4.49 -2.78 -11.76
CA PHE A 50 -5.45 -2.65 -10.67
C PHE A 50 -5.21 -3.73 -9.61
N MET A 51 -5.15 -3.31 -8.34
CA MET A 51 -5.06 -4.21 -7.19
C MET A 51 -6.14 -3.90 -6.16
N TRP A 52 -6.56 -4.94 -5.44
CA TRP A 52 -7.42 -4.80 -4.28
C TRP A 52 -7.02 -5.77 -3.17
N ILE A 53 -7.28 -5.37 -1.95
CA ILE A 53 -7.06 -6.15 -0.74
C ILE A 53 -8.33 -6.03 0.09
N VAL A 54 -8.80 -7.18 0.59
CA VAL A 54 -9.90 -7.27 1.55
C VAL A 54 -9.37 -7.92 2.81
N GLN A 55 -9.58 -7.27 3.95
CA GLN A 55 -9.19 -7.76 5.28
C GLN A 55 -10.37 -7.68 6.24
N LYS A 56 -10.38 -8.55 7.25
CA LYS A 56 -11.51 -8.68 8.18
C LYS A 56 -11.78 -7.40 8.98
N ASN A 57 -10.71 -6.75 9.44
CA ASN A 57 -10.78 -5.58 10.31
C ASN A 57 -9.89 -4.46 9.79
N LYS A 58 -10.22 -3.21 10.10
CA LYS A 58 -9.29 -2.10 9.94
C LYS A 58 -8.05 -2.36 10.82
N VAL A 59 -6.86 -2.08 10.29
CA VAL A 59 -5.59 -2.16 11.02
C VAL A 59 -4.98 -0.77 11.14
N GLU A 60 -4.39 -0.47 12.28
CA GLU A 60 -3.49 0.68 12.43
C GLU A 60 -2.07 0.16 12.65
N HIS A 61 -1.11 0.70 11.90
CA HIS A 61 0.29 0.35 12.00
C HIS A 61 1.13 1.58 12.29
N ASN A 62 2.07 1.44 13.22
CA ASN A 62 3.03 2.50 13.52
C ASN A 62 4.35 2.18 12.81
N PHE A 63 4.71 3.00 11.82
CA PHE A 63 6.05 2.97 11.22
C PHE A 63 7.04 3.64 12.17
N LYS A 64 7.75 2.83 12.96
CA LYS A 64 8.57 3.28 14.09
C LYS A 64 9.69 4.22 13.66
N LEU A 65 10.36 3.87 12.57
CA LEU A 65 11.49 4.63 12.02
C LEU A 65 11.14 6.08 11.64
N ILE A 66 9.86 6.37 11.40
CA ILE A 66 9.38 7.72 11.05
C ILE A 66 8.30 8.22 12.01
N SER A 67 7.97 7.45 13.05
CA SER A 67 6.93 7.74 14.04
C SER A 67 5.59 8.14 13.40
N LYS A 68 5.17 7.39 12.37
CA LYS A 68 3.91 7.64 11.65
C LYS A 68 2.91 6.52 11.88
N LEU A 69 1.75 6.89 12.41
CA LEU A 69 0.60 6.02 12.53
C LEU A 69 -0.22 6.06 11.24
N VAL A 70 -0.45 4.89 10.65
CA VAL A 70 -1.18 4.73 9.39
C VAL A 70 -2.32 3.75 9.59
N SER A 71 -3.49 4.09 9.08
CA SER A 71 -4.70 3.30 9.12
C SER A 71 -4.94 2.65 7.76
N TYR A 72 -5.22 1.36 7.77
CA TYR A 72 -5.54 0.51 6.62
C TYR A 72 -6.97 -0.03 6.79
N ALA A 73 -7.86 0.35 5.90
CA ALA A 73 -9.27 -0.03 5.94
C ALA A 73 -9.50 -1.51 5.60
N THR A 74 -10.73 -1.99 5.78
CA THR A 74 -11.14 -3.36 5.40
C THR A 74 -11.07 -3.61 3.89
N GLU A 75 -11.19 -2.56 3.08
CA GLU A 75 -10.98 -2.62 1.63
C GLU A 75 -9.96 -1.56 1.21
N ILE A 76 -8.90 -2.01 0.55
CA ILE A 76 -7.83 -1.17 0.00
C ILE A 76 -7.80 -1.42 -1.50
N THR A 77 -7.78 -0.35 -2.29
CA THR A 77 -7.72 -0.43 -3.76
C THR A 77 -6.73 0.57 -4.30
N GLY A 78 -6.16 0.28 -5.47
CA GLY A 78 -5.27 1.19 -6.17
C GLY A 78 -4.79 0.60 -7.48
N PHE A 79 -3.98 1.38 -8.20
CA PHE A 79 -3.30 0.92 -9.40
C PHE A 79 -1.81 0.93 -9.12
N VAL A 80 -1.17 -0.20 -9.26
CA VAL A 80 0.28 -0.32 -9.13
C VAL A 80 0.92 -0.26 -10.52
N ASP A 81 1.96 0.57 -10.63
CA ASP A 81 2.89 0.61 -11.74
C ASP A 81 4.32 0.68 -11.19
N LYS A 82 5.33 0.73 -12.07
CA LYS A 82 6.73 0.67 -11.66
C LYS A 82 7.02 1.75 -10.60
N LYS A 83 7.34 1.30 -9.39
CA LYS A 83 7.67 2.08 -8.20
C LYS A 83 6.58 3.00 -7.70
N ARG A 84 5.32 2.74 -8.04
CA ARG A 84 4.24 3.66 -7.68
C ARG A 84 2.90 2.95 -7.50
N ILE A 85 2.12 3.48 -6.56
CA ILE A 85 0.71 3.17 -6.40
C ILE A 85 -0.05 4.47 -6.58
N LYS A 86 -1.05 4.50 -7.46
CA LYS A 86 -1.90 5.67 -7.73
C LYS A 86 -3.38 5.36 -7.48
N LYS A 87 -4.16 6.42 -7.24
CA LYS A 87 -5.58 6.34 -6.89
C LYS A 87 -5.82 5.40 -5.70
N LEU A 88 -4.87 5.38 -4.75
CA LEU A 88 -4.94 4.58 -3.54
C LEU A 88 -6.15 5.02 -2.71
N LYS A 89 -6.92 4.03 -2.25
CA LYS A 89 -8.05 4.20 -1.33
C LYS A 89 -7.89 3.22 -0.18
N GLY A 90 -8.48 3.56 0.96
CA GLY A 90 -8.42 2.72 2.16
C GLY A 90 -7.19 2.94 3.04
N VAL A 91 -6.27 3.85 2.67
CA VAL A 91 -5.08 4.18 3.47
C VAL A 91 -5.15 5.64 3.94
N LYS A 92 -4.93 5.87 5.23
CA LYS A 92 -4.88 7.21 5.85
C LYS A 92 -3.68 7.32 6.78
N ALA A 93 -2.98 8.44 6.76
CA ALA A 93 -1.87 8.70 7.68
C ALA A 93 -2.29 9.74 8.72
N LYS A 94 -2.00 9.50 10.00
CA LYS A 94 -2.35 10.44 11.07
C LYS A 94 -1.46 11.66 11.00
N GLU A 95 -2.08 12.84 11.03
CA GLU A 95 -1.40 14.13 11.19
C GLU A 95 -2.17 14.96 12.22
N LEU A 96 -1.54 15.21 13.37
CA LEU A 96 -2.18 15.81 14.54
C LEU A 96 -3.48 15.08 14.93
N MET A 97 -4.63 15.75 14.82
CA MET A 97 -5.96 15.20 15.10
C MET A 97 -6.68 14.68 13.85
N LEU A 98 -6.06 14.75 12.66
CA LEU A 98 -6.67 14.42 11.37
C LEU A 98 -6.11 13.13 10.78
N TRP A 99 -6.89 12.53 9.89
CA TRP A 99 -6.54 11.32 9.12
C TRP A 99 -6.70 11.56 7.61
N PRO A 100 -5.86 12.41 7.00
CA PRO A 100 -5.88 12.62 5.57
C PRO A 100 -5.65 11.30 4.80
N PRO A 101 -6.34 11.11 3.67
CA PRO A 101 -6.10 9.96 2.80
C PRO A 101 -4.77 10.06 2.09
N VAL A 102 -4.11 8.92 1.93
CA VAL A 102 -2.98 8.75 1.02
C VAL A 102 -3.55 8.33 -0.33
N ASN A 103 -3.30 9.11 -1.38
CA ASN A 103 -3.82 8.85 -2.72
C ASN A 103 -2.77 8.28 -3.66
N GLU A 104 -1.50 8.62 -3.44
CA GLU A 104 -0.40 8.18 -4.29
C GLU A 104 0.84 7.90 -3.44
N ILE A 105 1.56 6.85 -3.82
CA ILE A 105 2.85 6.48 -3.26
C ILE A 105 3.84 6.36 -4.42
N VAL A 106 5.02 6.95 -4.32
CA VAL A 106 6.08 6.87 -5.34
C VAL A 106 7.42 6.60 -4.66
N ALA A 107 8.14 5.58 -5.08
CA ALA A 107 9.50 5.30 -4.66
C ALA A 107 10.50 5.77 -5.72
N ASP A 108 11.60 6.37 -5.28
CA ASP A 108 12.65 6.82 -6.18
C ASP A 108 13.50 5.66 -6.72
N ASP A 109 14.26 5.94 -7.78
CA ASP A 109 15.41 5.13 -8.16
C ASP A 109 16.61 5.36 -7.21
N PRO A 110 17.44 4.33 -6.96
CA PRO A 110 18.73 4.54 -6.33
C PRO A 110 19.51 5.67 -7.03
N PRO A 111 20.28 6.50 -6.30
CA PRO A 111 20.73 6.28 -4.93
C PRO A 111 19.88 6.98 -3.85
N THR A 112 18.82 7.73 -4.18
CA THR A 112 18.16 8.57 -3.18
C THR A 112 17.45 7.76 -2.10
N GLY A 113 16.94 6.57 -2.45
CA GLY A 113 16.33 5.63 -1.50
C GLY A 113 15.14 6.23 -0.76
N LYS A 114 14.41 7.16 -1.38
CA LYS A 114 13.26 7.85 -0.79
C LYS A 114 11.94 7.31 -1.31
N ILE A 115 10.89 7.54 -0.52
CA ILE A 115 9.52 7.27 -0.87
C ILE A 115 8.63 8.47 -0.53
N HIS A 116 7.68 8.75 -1.40
CA HIS A 116 6.82 9.92 -1.40
C HIS A 116 5.36 9.51 -1.26
N PHE A 117 4.65 10.13 -0.32
CA PHE A 117 3.23 9.92 -0.07
C PHE A 117 2.47 11.20 -0.36
N LYS A 118 1.58 11.17 -1.35
CA LYS A 118 0.79 12.33 -1.77
C LYS A 118 -0.66 12.18 -1.31
N SER A 119 -1.18 13.25 -0.72
CA SER A 119 -2.61 13.38 -0.42
C SER A 119 -3.34 14.11 -1.55
N LEU A 120 -4.68 14.05 -1.55
CA LEU A 120 -5.53 14.77 -2.50
C LEU A 120 -5.41 16.30 -2.39
N ALA A 121 -4.92 16.82 -1.27
CA ALA A 121 -4.78 18.25 -1.00
C ALA A 121 -3.43 18.82 -1.47
N GLY A 122 -2.68 18.09 -2.32
CA GLY A 122 -1.37 18.52 -2.83
C GLY A 122 -0.22 18.38 -1.83
N VAL A 123 -0.48 17.94 -0.60
CA VAL A 123 0.57 17.71 0.40
C VAL A 123 1.32 16.42 0.05
N THR A 124 2.65 16.54 -0.05
CA THR A 124 3.57 15.41 -0.20
C THR A 124 4.42 15.25 1.06
N LYS A 125 4.52 14.03 1.57
CA LYS A 125 5.46 13.66 2.63
C LYS A 125 6.52 12.73 2.06
N THR A 126 7.77 12.91 2.48
CA THR A 126 8.91 12.16 1.96
C THR A 126 9.66 11.52 3.12
N PHE A 127 10.05 10.27 2.96
CA PHE A 127 10.72 9.46 3.98
C PHE A 127 11.80 8.58 3.36
N PRO A 128 12.73 8.04 4.15
CA PRO A 128 13.58 6.91 3.73
C PRO A 128 12.72 5.70 3.36
N ALA A 129 13.02 5.03 2.26
CA ALA A 129 12.28 3.85 1.80
C ALA A 129 12.40 2.67 2.78
N GLU A 130 13.57 2.51 3.43
CA GLU A 130 13.82 1.49 4.46
C GLU A 130 12.87 1.58 5.65
N ALA A 131 12.27 2.76 5.90
CA ALA A 131 11.25 2.92 6.93
C ALA A 131 9.99 2.08 6.66
N PHE A 132 9.83 1.56 5.44
CA PHE A 132 8.70 0.77 4.98
C PHE A 132 9.11 -0.64 4.55
N ASP A 133 10.31 -1.09 4.89
CA ASP A 133 10.70 -2.49 4.71
C ASP A 133 10.02 -3.39 5.74
N ALA A 134 10.00 -4.70 5.43
CA ALA A 134 9.44 -5.68 6.34
C ALA A 134 10.29 -5.80 7.62
N GLY A 135 9.64 -5.89 8.78
CA GLY A 135 10.31 -6.17 10.06
C GLY A 135 10.72 -4.97 10.92
N GLN A 136 10.28 -3.74 10.59
CA GLN A 136 10.50 -2.54 11.43
C GLN A 136 9.52 -2.37 12.61
#